data_AF-A0A2N0LK16-F1
#
_entry.id   AF-A0A2N0LK16-F1
#
_cell.length_a   1.000
_cell.length_b   1.000
_cell.length_c   1.000
_cell.angle_alpha   90.00
_cell.angle_beta   90.00
_cell.angle_gamma   90.00
#
_symmetry.space_group_name_H-M   'P 1'
#
loop_
_entity.id
_entity.type
_entity.pdbx_description
1 polymer ?
#
loop_
_entity_poly.entity_id
_entity_poly.type
_entity_poly.pdbx_seq_one_letter_code
_entity_poly.pdbx_strand_id
1 'polypeptide(L)' 'MDKLIDIADRAVADYGFRQAVLYGVADIARRWSLTEEETALLSGPVLAELGALPIPVQPEDIPSEQARVSETIRGLFPA' A
#
# COMPACT_ATOMS: atom_id res chain seq x y z
N MET A 1 -0.43 -11.59 0.36
CA MET A 1 0.32 -10.77 1.36
C MET A 1 1.50 -10.04 0.73
N ASP A 2 2.50 -10.73 0.18
CA ASP A 2 3.69 -10.10 -0.41
C ASP A 2 3.34 -9.04 -1.46
N LYS A 3 2.32 -9.30 -2.30
CA LYS A 3 1.83 -8.33 -3.28
C LYS A 3 1.33 -7.02 -2.66
N LEU A 4 0.65 -7.07 -1.50
CA LEU A 4 0.16 -5.86 -0.84
C LEU A 4 1.31 -5.05 -0.26
N ILE A 5 2.32 -5.74 0.27
CA ILE A 5 3.55 -5.11 0.75
C ILE A 5 4.31 -4.48 -0.42
N ASP A 6 4.48 -5.18 -1.53
CA ASP A 6 5.14 -4.65 -2.74
C ASP A 6 4.43 -3.41 -3.29
N ILE A 7 3.09 -3.42 -3.32
CA ILE A 7 2.28 -2.27 -3.74
C ILE A 7 2.47 -1.11 -2.75
N ALA A 8 2.42 -1.38 -1.45
CA ALA A 8 2.55 -0.36 -0.42
C ALA A 8 3.95 0.26 -0.42
N ASP A 9 4.99 -0.55 -0.49
CA ASP A 9 6.39 -0.09 -0.54
C ASP A 9 6.63 0.81 -1.74
N ARG A 10 6.08 0.44 -2.90
CA ARG A 10 6.13 1.28 -4.09
C ARG A 10 5.35 2.57 -3.93
N ALA A 11 4.19 2.54 -3.26
CA ALA A 11 3.38 3.74 -3.01
C ALA A 11 4.02 4.69 -1.98
N VAL A 12 4.79 4.17 -1.03
CA VAL A 12 5.60 5.00 -0.13
C VAL A 12 6.69 5.73 -0.93
N ALA A 13 7.41 5.00 -1.80
CA ALA A 13 8.55 5.53 -2.54
C ALA A 13 8.18 6.42 -3.74
N ASP A 14 7.01 6.20 -4.36
CA ASP A 14 6.56 6.91 -5.56
C ASP A 14 5.17 7.51 -5.32
N TYR A 15 5.12 8.83 -5.14
CA TYR A 15 3.87 9.56 -4.94
C TYR A 15 2.91 9.44 -6.13
N GLY A 16 3.42 9.42 -7.37
CA GLY A 16 2.58 9.23 -8.55
C GLY A 16 1.93 7.85 -8.58
N PHE A 17 2.69 6.81 -8.22
CA PHE A 17 2.14 5.47 -8.05
C PHE A 17 1.12 5.41 -6.91
N ARG A 18 1.38 6.09 -5.77
CA ARG A 18 0.41 6.20 -4.67
C ARG A 18 -0.90 6.84 -5.11
N GLN A 19 -0.87 7.89 -5.93
CA GLN A 19 -2.10 8.47 -6.48
C GLN A 19 -2.88 7.46 -7.34
N ALA A 20 -2.18 6.64 -8.13
CA ALA A 20 -2.81 5.57 -8.90
C ALA A 20 -3.44 4.49 -8.00
N VAL A 21 -2.85 4.19 -6.85
CA VAL A 21 -3.45 3.29 -5.85
C VAL A 21 -4.68 3.95 -5.20
N LEU A 22 -4.53 5.17 -4.68
CA LEU A 22 -5.59 5.88 -3.94
C LEU A 22 -6.88 6.07 -4.77
N TYR A 23 -6.75 6.33 -6.06
CA TYR A 23 -7.90 6.61 -6.93
C TYR A 23 -8.22 5.50 -7.94
N GLY A 24 -7.39 4.44 -7.99
CA GLY A 24 -7.46 3.39 -9.01
C GLY A 24 -7.29 1.98 -8.46
N VAL A 25 -7.74 1.72 -7.23
CA VAL A 25 -7.60 0.41 -6.56
C VAL A 25 -8.03 -0.76 -7.44
N ALA A 26 -9.15 -0.63 -8.17
CA ALA A 26 -9.64 -1.70 -9.06
C ALA A 26 -8.65 -2.03 -10.18
N ASP A 27 -8.00 -1.03 -10.77
CA ASP A 27 -6.98 -1.23 -11.80
C ASP A 27 -5.69 -1.81 -11.24
N ILE A 28 -5.28 -1.38 -10.05
CA ILE A 28 -4.13 -1.95 -9.35
C ILE A 28 -4.39 -3.42 -9.01
N ALA A 29 -5.55 -3.74 -8.45
CA ALA A 29 -5.94 -5.09 -8.10
C ALA A 29 -5.92 -6.02 -9.32
N ARG A 30 -6.47 -5.58 -10.45
CA ARG A 30 -6.43 -6.32 -11.71
C ARG A 30 -4.99 -6.53 -12.21
N ARG A 31 -4.17 -5.47 -12.22
CA ARG A 31 -2.76 -5.53 -12.71
C ARG A 31 -1.88 -6.45 -11.88
N TRP A 32 -2.13 -6.52 -10.57
CA TRP A 32 -1.40 -7.39 -9.64
C TRP A 32 -2.05 -8.77 -9.44
N SER A 33 -3.18 -9.02 -10.11
CA SER A 33 -3.98 -10.24 -9.98
C SER A 33 -4.24 -10.56 -8.50
N LEU A 34 -4.74 -9.56 -7.78
CA LEU A 34 -5.13 -9.70 -6.38
C LEU A 34 -6.37 -10.58 -6.27
N THR A 35 -6.46 -11.35 -5.19
CA THR A 35 -7.70 -12.03 -4.83
C THR A 35 -8.76 -11.02 -4.37
N GLU A 36 -10.01 -11.46 -4.20
CA GLU A 36 -11.06 -10.62 -3.62
C GLU A 36 -10.69 -10.15 -2.21
N GLU A 37 -10.11 -11.03 -1.40
CA GLU A 37 -9.62 -10.71 -0.05
C GLU A 37 -8.49 -9.68 -0.08
N GLU A 38 -7.47 -9.88 -0.94
CA GLU A 38 -6.37 -8.92 -1.08
C GLU A 38 -6.89 -7.57 -1.61
N THR A 39 -7.87 -7.58 -2.50
CA THR A 39 -8.52 -6.37 -3.01
C THR A 39 -9.28 -5.65 -1.91
N ALA A 40 -10.01 -6.37 -1.07
CA ALA A 40 -10.72 -5.79 0.07
C ALA A 40 -9.74 -5.11 1.04
N LEU A 41 -8.63 -5.79 1.38
CA LEU A 41 -7.57 -5.22 2.20
C LEU A 41 -6.93 -3.98 1.54
N LEU A 42 -6.63 -4.05 0.24
CA LEU A 42 -6.07 -2.92 -0.50
C LEU A 42 -7.01 -1.71 -0.53
N SER A 43 -8.32 -1.94 -0.68
CA SER A 43 -9.35 -0.89 -0.75
C SER A 43 -9.77 -0.30 0.60
N GLY A 44 -9.38 -0.95 1.69
CA GLY A 44 -9.76 -0.55 3.05
C GLY A 44 -8.55 -0.13 3.88
N PRO A 45 -8.08 -0.99 4.80
CA PRO A 45 -7.03 -0.62 5.76
C PRO A 45 -5.72 -0.21 5.10
N VAL A 46 -5.29 -0.86 4.02
CA VAL A 46 -4.04 -0.49 3.33
C VAL A 46 -4.18 0.87 2.63
N LEU A 47 -5.33 1.15 2.00
CA LEU A 47 -5.60 2.46 1.39
C LEU A 47 -5.55 3.59 2.42
N ALA A 48 -6.11 3.34 3.60
CA ALA A 48 -6.13 4.31 4.70
C ALA A 48 -4.71 4.64 5.18
N GLU A 49 -3.86 3.63 5.37
CA GLU A 49 -2.45 3.84 5.72
C GLU A 49 -1.71 4.65 4.65
N LEU A 50 -1.90 4.33 3.37
CA LEU A 50 -1.27 5.07 2.27
C LEU A 50 -1.77 6.52 2.17
N GLY A 51 -3.04 6.76 2.49
CA GLY A 51 -3.65 8.08 2.51
C GLY A 51 -3.19 8.96 3.67
N ALA A 52 -2.69 8.37 4.76
CA ALA A 52 -2.19 9.09 5.92
C ALA A 52 -0.72 9.53 5.80
N LEU A 53 0.01 9.03 4.80
CA LEU A 53 1.42 9.36 4.58
C LEU A 53 1.63 10.84 4.20
N PRO A 54 2.77 11.43 4.59
CA PRO A 54 3.19 12.75 4.10
C PRO A 54 3.17 12.86 2.56
N ILE A 55 2.92 14.09 2.06
CA ILE A 55 2.82 14.38 0.63
C ILE A 55 3.91 15.38 0.21
N PRO A 56 4.97 14.94 -0.48
CA PRO A 56 5.45 13.55 -0.59
C PRO A 56 6.17 13.09 0.70
N VAL A 57 6.38 11.77 0.83
CA VAL A 57 7.32 11.22 1.82
C VAL A 57 8.72 11.65 1.40
N GLN A 58 9.53 12.14 2.35
CA GLN A 58 10.89 12.56 2.04
C GLN A 58 11.78 11.33 1.81
N PRO A 59 12.78 11.40 0.91
CA PRO A 59 13.63 10.25 0.58
C PRO A 59 14.28 9.56 1.80
N GLU A 60 14.69 10.33 2.80
CA GLU A 60 15.27 9.86 4.06
C GLU A 60 14.27 9.05 4.92
N ASP A 61 12.98 9.35 4.81
CA ASP A 61 11.91 8.73 5.61
C ASP A 61 11.30 7.50 4.91
N ILE A 62 11.57 7.30 3.61
CA ILE A 62 11.04 6.16 2.84
C ILE A 62 11.31 4.83 3.53
N PRO A 63 12.54 4.49 3.97
CA PRO A 63 12.80 3.18 4.58
C PRO A 63 12.00 2.96 5.87
N SER A 64 11.85 3.99 6.70
CA SER A 64 11.07 3.89 7.94
C SER A 64 9.57 3.77 7.68
N GLU A 65 9.04 4.51 6.70
CA GLU A 65 7.62 4.42 6.34
C GLU A 65 7.28 3.09 5.66
N GLN A 66 8.16 2.56 4.81
CA GLN A 66 8.01 1.22 4.24
C GLN A 66 7.97 0.14 5.32
N ALA A 67 8.87 0.21 6.30
CA ALA A 67 8.88 -0.72 7.43
C ALA A 67 7.58 -0.63 8.25
N ARG A 68 7.16 0.59 8.62
CA ARG A 68 5.93 0.83 9.39
C ARG A 68 4.69 0.31 8.67
N VAL A 69 4.50 0.67 7.40
CA VAL A 69 3.32 0.25 6.62
C VAL A 69 3.35 -1.26 6.40
N SER A 70 4.51 -1.83 6.09
CA SER A 70 4.67 -3.28 5.96
C SER A 70 4.26 -4.01 7.23
N GLU A 71 4.72 -3.57 8.41
CA GLU A 71 4.34 -4.14 9.72
C GLU A 71 2.83 -4.07 9.94
N THR A 72 2.20 -2.92 9.67
CA THR A 72 0.74 -2.79 9.74
C THR A 72 0.05 -3.82 8.84
N ILE A 73 0.50 -3.97 7.59
CA ILE A 73 -0.06 -4.95 6.64
C ILE A 73 0.09 -6.38 7.19
N ARG A 74 1.25 -6.74 7.76
CA ARG A 74 1.45 -8.07 8.36
C ARG A 74 0.46 -8.33 9.50
N GLY A 75 0.16 -7.31 10.30
CA GLY A 75 -0.79 -7.40 11.41
C GLY A 75 -2.27 -7.55 11.00
N LEU A 76 -2.62 -7.32 9.73
CA LEU A 76 -3.98 -7.47 9.23
C LEU A 76 -4.35 -8.93 8.91
N PHE A 77 -3.35 -9.81 8.80
CA PHE A 77 -3.56 -11.23 8.52
C PHE A 77 -3.51 -12.02 9.84
N PRO A 78 -4.56 -12.78 10.20
CA PRO A 78 -4.46 -13.76 11.27
C PRO A 78 -3.46 -14.86 10.88
N ALA A 79 -2.62 -15.27 11.83
CA ALA A 79 -1.67 -16.37 11.69
C ALA A 79 -2.35 -17.74 11.52
#